data_AF-A0A7J9JZW7-F1
#
_entry.id   AF-A0A7J9JZW7-F1
#
_cell.length_a   1.000
_cell.length_b   1.000
_cell.length_c   1.000
_cell.angle_alpha   90.00
_cell.angle_beta   90.00
_cell.angle_gamma   90.00
#
_symmetry.space_group_name_H-M   'P 1'
#
loop_
_entity.id
_entity.type
_entity.pdbx_description
1 polymer ?
#
loop_
_entity_poly.entity_id
_entity_poly.type
_entity_poly.pdbx_seq_one_letter_code
_entity_poly.pdbx_strand_id
1 'polypeptide(L)'
;GAVDAARKANSAKTWKEVCFACVDAEEFRLAQICGLNVIVQVDDLEEVSEYYQNRGCFNELISLMESGLGLERAHMGIFTELGVLYARYRPEKLMEHIKLFSTRLNIPKLIRACDEQQHWKELTYLYIQYDEFDNAATTVMNHSPEAWDHMQFKDIIVKVASVELYYKAVHFYLQEHPDLINDMLNVLALRVDHTRVVDIMRKAGHLRLVKPYMVAVQSNNVSAVNEALNEIYVEEEDYDRLRESIDLHDNFDQIGLAQKIEKHELLEMRRVAAYIYKKAGRWKQSIALSKKDNHYRDAMETASQSGERELAEELLVYFIEQGKKECFASCLFVCYDLIRADVALELAWINNMIDFAFPYLLQFIREYTGKVDELIKDKIEAQKEVKAKEQEEKEVIAQQYLLPCLHRQCQEWEDQQWVVDLRLHHHPWEEWECLRCHLTACHQWAAVI
;
A
#
# COMPACT_ATOMS: atom_id res chain seq x y z
N GLY A 1 -12.87 64.24 45.88
CA GLY A 1 -14.02 65.15 45.64
C GLY A 1 -15.07 64.47 44.77
N ALA A 2 -15.02 64.66 43.45
CA ALA A 2 -15.98 64.08 42.51
C ALA A 2 -15.98 62.53 42.50
N VAL A 3 -14.80 61.91 42.58
CA VAL A 3 -14.64 60.44 42.67
C VAL A 3 -15.29 59.86 43.93
N ASP A 4 -15.19 60.56 45.06
CA ASP A 4 -15.82 60.13 46.32
C ASP A 4 -17.34 60.29 46.27
N ALA A 5 -17.83 61.29 45.54
CA ALA A 5 -19.26 61.47 45.27
C ALA A 5 -19.79 60.36 44.35
N ALA A 6 -19.06 60.00 43.29
CA ALA A 6 -19.39 58.87 42.41
C ALA A 6 -19.39 57.54 43.18
N ARG A 7 -18.44 57.34 44.10
CA ARG A 7 -18.41 56.17 44.98
C ARG A 7 -19.62 56.06 45.89
N LYS A 8 -20.12 57.19 46.41
CA LYS A 8 -21.34 57.23 47.23
C LYS A 8 -22.62 57.05 46.40
N ALA A 9 -22.65 57.58 45.18
CA ALA A 9 -23.79 57.47 44.27
C ALA A 9 -23.95 56.06 43.68
N ASN A 10 -22.83 55.35 43.50
CA ASN A 10 -22.76 53.97 43.01
C ASN A 10 -23.60 53.70 41.73
N SER A 11 -23.65 54.69 40.83
CA SER A 11 -24.33 54.61 39.55
C SER A 11 -23.31 54.63 38.41
N ALA A 12 -23.49 53.76 37.42
CA ALA A 12 -22.59 53.66 36.27
C ALA A 12 -22.53 54.96 35.46
N LYS A 13 -23.67 55.64 35.30
CA LYS A 13 -23.74 56.95 34.61
C LYS A 13 -22.87 58.00 35.30
N THR A 14 -22.94 58.09 36.64
CA THR A 14 -22.11 59.03 37.40
C THR A 14 -20.63 58.68 37.33
N TRP A 15 -20.27 57.39 37.32
CA TRP A 15 -18.89 56.96 37.13
C TRP A 15 -18.36 57.30 35.75
N LYS A 16 -19.20 57.17 34.71
CA LYS A 16 -18.86 57.50 33.31
C LYS A 16 -18.61 59.00 33.12
N GLU A 17 -19.52 59.85 33.59
CA GLU A 17 -19.37 61.32 33.51
C GLU A 17 -18.12 61.80 34.25
N VAL A 18 -17.87 61.27 35.46
CA VAL A 18 -16.66 61.60 36.23
C VAL A 18 -15.41 61.06 35.55
N CYS A 19 -15.45 59.87 34.94
CA CYS A 19 -14.33 59.32 34.17
C CYS A 19 -13.98 60.23 32.99
N PHE A 20 -14.96 60.61 32.18
CA PHE A 20 -14.78 61.52 31.04
C PHE A 20 -14.22 62.87 31.48
N ALA A 21 -14.80 63.49 32.51
CA ALA A 21 -14.27 64.74 33.05
C ALA A 21 -12.82 64.62 33.57
N CYS A 22 -12.44 63.48 34.15
CA CYS A 22 -11.05 63.24 34.58
C CYS A 22 -10.09 63.07 33.40
N VAL A 23 -10.52 62.45 32.30
CA VAL A 23 -9.72 62.33 31.07
C VAL A 23 -9.50 63.70 30.43
N ASP A 24 -10.53 64.54 30.41
CA ASP A 24 -10.47 65.92 29.90
C ASP A 24 -9.49 66.79 30.68
N ALA A 25 -9.40 66.54 31.98
CA ALA A 25 -8.52 67.24 32.90
C ALA A 25 -7.11 66.63 32.96
N GLU A 26 -6.80 65.60 32.16
CA GLU A 26 -5.52 64.86 32.17
C GLU A 26 -5.16 64.22 33.53
N GLU A 27 -6.16 63.99 34.39
CA GLU A 27 -6.01 63.38 35.72
C GLU A 27 -6.15 61.85 35.63
N PHE A 28 -5.18 61.22 34.96
CA PHE A 28 -5.25 59.81 34.56
C PHE A 28 -5.34 58.82 35.73
N ARG A 29 -4.70 59.12 36.88
CA ARG A 29 -4.75 58.26 38.06
C ARG A 29 -6.17 58.14 38.64
N LEU A 30 -6.93 59.23 38.62
CA LEU A 30 -8.32 59.25 39.07
C LEU A 30 -9.24 58.68 37.99
N ALA A 31 -8.94 58.95 36.72
CA ALA A 31 -9.65 58.39 35.58
C ALA A 31 -9.56 56.85 35.56
N GLN A 32 -8.42 56.26 35.92
CA GLN A 32 -8.23 54.81 36.01
C GLN A 32 -9.16 54.18 37.05
N ILE A 33 -9.25 54.76 38.26
CA ILE A 33 -10.13 54.25 39.33
C ILE A 33 -11.60 54.34 38.91
N CYS A 34 -12.00 55.43 38.25
CA CYS A 34 -13.36 55.59 37.76
C CYS A 34 -13.64 54.61 36.60
N GLY A 35 -12.70 54.51 35.66
CA GLY A 35 -12.79 53.66 34.48
C GLY A 35 -12.95 52.18 34.84
N LEU A 36 -12.24 51.69 35.85
CA LEU A 36 -12.36 50.29 36.30
C LEU A 36 -13.79 49.93 36.73
N ASN A 37 -14.56 50.88 37.26
CA ASN A 37 -15.96 50.63 37.65
C ASN A 37 -16.93 50.71 36.46
N VAL A 38 -16.53 51.37 35.36
CA VAL A 38 -17.34 51.54 34.15
C VAL A 38 -17.13 50.37 33.18
N ILE A 39 -15.88 49.99 32.91
CA ILE A 39 -15.53 48.92 31.94
C ILE A 39 -16.06 47.54 32.32
N VAL A 40 -16.53 47.36 33.56
CA VAL A 40 -17.20 46.11 33.99
C VAL A 40 -18.55 45.94 33.30
N GLN A 41 -19.21 47.04 32.89
CA GLN A 41 -20.46 47.00 32.14
C GLN A 41 -20.18 46.87 30.65
N VAL A 42 -20.82 45.89 30.01
CA VAL A 42 -20.59 45.56 28.60
C VAL A 42 -20.99 46.71 27.68
N ASP A 43 -22.15 47.33 27.95
CA ASP A 43 -22.75 48.34 27.09
C ASP A 43 -21.95 49.66 27.08
N ASP A 44 -21.27 49.98 28.18
CA ASP A 44 -20.50 51.23 28.32
C ASP A 44 -19.03 51.09 27.86
N LEU A 45 -18.54 49.86 27.61
CA LEU A 45 -17.13 49.61 27.27
C LEU A 45 -16.73 50.26 25.94
N GLU A 46 -17.59 50.14 24.92
CA GLU A 46 -17.33 50.66 23.56
C GLU A 46 -17.27 52.20 23.59
N GLU A 47 -18.22 52.84 24.28
CA GLU A 47 -18.26 54.30 24.43
C GLU A 47 -17.02 54.84 25.16
N VAL A 48 -16.57 54.16 26.22
CA VAL A 48 -15.33 54.54 26.94
C VAL A 48 -14.11 54.36 26.02
N SER A 49 -14.04 53.28 25.25
CA SER A 49 -12.95 53.02 24.31
C SER A 49 -12.87 54.12 23.25
N GLU A 50 -13.99 54.49 22.63
CA GLU A 50 -14.06 55.58 21.64
C GLU A 50 -13.67 56.94 22.24
N TYR A 51 -14.12 57.23 23.48
CA TYR A 51 -13.82 58.50 24.14
C TYR A 51 -12.31 58.70 24.38
N TYR A 52 -11.64 57.65 24.86
CA TYR A 52 -10.18 57.69 25.05
C TYR A 52 -9.43 57.74 23.72
N GLN A 53 -9.91 57.04 22.69
CA GLN A 53 -9.30 57.03 21.36
C GLN A 53 -9.41 58.40 20.67
N ASN A 54 -10.57 59.06 20.73
CA ASN A 54 -10.78 60.39 20.15
C ASN A 54 -9.87 61.48 20.74
N ARG A 55 -9.38 61.27 21.97
CA ARG A 55 -8.48 62.19 22.67
C ARG A 55 -7.00 61.81 22.56
N GLY A 56 -6.69 60.69 21.91
CA GLY A 56 -5.31 60.21 21.77
C GLY A 56 -4.69 59.58 23.02
N CYS A 57 -5.49 59.31 24.07
CA CYS A 57 -5.02 58.77 25.35
C CYS A 57 -4.87 57.24 25.31
N PHE A 58 -4.12 56.71 24.34
CA PHE A 58 -4.04 55.26 24.07
C PHE A 58 -3.28 54.47 25.15
N ASN A 59 -2.19 55.03 25.69
CA ASN A 59 -1.40 54.36 26.72
C ASN A 59 -2.20 54.15 28.02
N GLU A 60 -2.98 55.16 28.40
CA GLU A 60 -3.82 55.12 29.60
C GLU A 60 -5.01 54.18 29.43
N LEU A 61 -5.59 54.14 28.21
CA LEU A 61 -6.63 53.18 27.88
C LEU A 61 -6.09 51.73 27.96
N ILE A 62 -4.90 51.47 27.43
CA ILE A 62 -4.26 50.14 27.54
C ILE A 62 -4.01 49.79 29.00
N SER A 63 -3.49 50.72 29.81
CA SER A 63 -3.24 50.46 31.25
C SER A 63 -4.54 50.21 32.03
N LEU A 64 -5.61 50.94 31.70
CA LEU A 64 -6.94 50.73 32.25
C LEU A 64 -7.47 49.33 31.91
N MET A 65 -7.34 48.91 30.65
CA MET A 65 -7.79 47.59 30.18
C MET A 65 -6.94 46.46 30.78
N GLU A 66 -5.60 46.61 30.86
CA GLU A 66 -4.69 45.67 31.54
C GLU A 66 -5.10 45.49 33.02
N SER A 67 -5.42 46.58 33.71
CA SER A 67 -5.92 46.55 35.09
C SER A 67 -7.31 45.91 35.19
N GLY A 68 -8.14 46.09 34.15
CA GLY A 68 -9.47 45.50 34.02
C GLY A 68 -9.48 43.96 33.92
N LEU A 69 -8.40 43.35 33.42
CA LEU A 69 -8.27 41.89 33.32
C LEU A 69 -8.32 41.19 34.68
N GLY A 70 -7.84 41.87 35.74
CA GLY A 70 -7.76 41.33 37.11
C GLY A 70 -9.07 41.42 37.89
N LEU A 71 -10.12 42.03 37.33
CA LEU A 71 -11.41 42.17 38.01
C LEU A 71 -12.21 40.86 37.99
N GLU A 72 -12.83 40.50 39.11
CA GLU A 72 -13.70 39.30 39.20
C GLU A 72 -14.88 39.34 38.22
N ARG A 73 -15.33 40.54 37.85
CA ARG A 73 -16.43 40.76 36.90
C ARG A 73 -15.97 41.04 35.46
N ALA A 74 -14.72 40.72 35.13
CA ALA A 74 -14.23 40.90 33.76
C ALA A 74 -15.00 40.02 32.77
N HIS A 75 -15.46 40.61 31.67
CA HIS A 75 -16.21 39.93 30.60
C HIS A 75 -15.39 39.91 29.29
N MET A 76 -15.82 39.09 28.32
CA MET A 76 -15.11 38.86 27.04
C MET A 76 -14.77 40.14 26.24
N GLY A 77 -15.61 41.17 26.36
CA GLY A 77 -15.39 42.48 25.72
C GLY A 77 -14.06 43.11 26.09
N ILE A 78 -13.70 43.12 27.37
CA ILE A 78 -12.43 43.72 27.87
C ILE A 78 -11.22 43.04 27.21
N PHE A 79 -11.23 41.70 27.15
CA PHE A 79 -10.14 40.93 26.52
C PHE A 79 -10.03 41.21 25.03
N THR A 80 -11.17 41.33 24.34
CA THR A 80 -11.22 41.54 22.89
C THR A 80 -10.78 42.96 22.53
N GLU A 81 -11.30 43.98 23.21
CA GLU A 81 -10.91 45.38 23.00
C GLU A 81 -9.43 45.60 23.33
N LEU A 82 -8.92 45.00 24.41
CA LEU A 82 -7.49 45.05 24.69
C LEU A 82 -6.65 44.41 23.57
N GLY A 83 -7.12 43.29 23.00
CA GLY A 83 -6.48 42.67 21.83
C GLY A 83 -6.44 43.60 20.61
N VAL A 84 -7.54 44.30 20.32
CA VAL A 84 -7.61 45.30 19.23
C VAL A 84 -6.65 46.46 19.48
N LEU A 85 -6.56 46.94 20.73
CA LEU A 85 -5.62 48.01 21.11
C LEU A 85 -4.17 47.56 21.00
N TYR A 86 -3.84 46.32 21.39
CA TYR A 86 -2.51 45.76 21.18
C TYR A 86 -2.17 45.63 19.70
N ALA A 87 -3.10 45.18 18.85
CA ALA A 87 -2.88 45.11 17.41
C ALA A 87 -2.55 46.48 16.80
N ARG A 88 -3.17 47.57 17.27
CA ARG A 88 -2.94 48.92 16.72
C ARG A 88 -1.72 49.63 17.28
N TYR A 89 -1.45 49.48 18.58
CA TYR A 89 -0.48 50.35 19.28
C TYR A 89 0.70 49.60 19.91
N ARG A 90 0.58 48.31 20.23
CA ARG A 90 1.63 47.52 20.91
C ARG A 90 1.63 46.05 20.42
N PRO A 91 2.14 45.79 19.21
CA PRO A 91 2.10 44.46 18.62
C PRO A 91 2.95 43.44 19.40
N GLU A 92 4.02 43.88 20.07
CA GLU A 92 4.92 43.01 20.83
C GLU A 92 4.21 42.16 21.91
N LYS A 93 3.15 42.70 22.54
CA LYS A 93 2.39 42.01 23.58
C LYS A 93 1.21 41.19 23.05
N LEU A 94 0.88 41.33 21.77
CA LEU A 94 -0.35 40.78 21.18
C LEU A 94 -0.35 39.25 21.21
N MET A 95 0.75 38.62 20.79
CA MET A 95 0.88 37.16 20.76
C MET A 95 0.73 36.54 22.16
N GLU A 96 1.33 37.15 23.19
CA GLU A 96 1.22 36.67 24.57
C GLU A 96 -0.21 36.78 25.08
N HIS A 97 -0.88 37.91 24.81
CA HIS A 97 -2.28 38.12 25.17
C HIS A 97 -3.20 37.08 24.54
N ILE A 98 -3.03 36.81 23.24
CA ILE A 98 -3.84 35.83 22.52
C ILE A 98 -3.61 34.41 23.08
N LYS A 99 -2.36 34.03 23.35
CA LYS A 99 -2.03 32.70 23.91
C LYS A 99 -2.62 32.50 25.30
N LEU A 100 -2.63 33.53 26.15
CA LEU A 100 -3.15 33.44 27.52
C LEU A 100 -4.68 33.43 27.58
N PHE A 101 -5.35 34.16 26.69
CA PHE A 101 -6.79 34.42 26.79
C PHE A 101 -7.63 33.88 25.63
N SER A 102 -7.10 32.94 24.82
CA SER A 102 -7.76 32.40 23.62
C SER A 102 -9.23 31.99 23.82
N THR A 103 -9.58 31.43 25.00
CA THR A 103 -10.95 30.97 25.31
C THR A 103 -11.93 32.09 25.70
N ARG A 104 -11.44 33.28 26.03
CA ARG A 104 -12.23 34.44 26.52
C ARG A 104 -12.22 35.61 25.55
N LEU A 105 -11.85 35.37 24.30
CA LEU A 105 -11.78 36.36 23.23
C LEU A 105 -12.89 36.16 22.21
N ASN A 106 -13.37 37.25 21.63
CA ASN A 106 -14.15 37.19 20.39
C ASN A 106 -13.18 37.09 19.21
N ILE A 107 -12.90 35.87 18.78
CA ILE A 107 -11.90 35.56 17.75
C ILE A 107 -12.22 36.23 16.40
N PRO A 108 -13.44 36.19 15.85
CA PRO A 108 -13.75 36.86 14.57
C PRO A 108 -13.49 38.37 14.56
N LYS A 109 -13.78 39.09 15.65
CA LYS A 109 -13.51 40.54 15.74
C LYS A 109 -12.01 40.81 15.75
N LEU A 110 -11.24 39.99 16.47
CA LEU A 110 -9.79 40.13 16.55
C LEU A 110 -9.10 39.75 15.23
N ILE A 111 -9.59 38.73 14.52
CA ILE A 111 -9.11 38.37 13.16
C ILE A 111 -9.17 39.58 12.23
N ARG A 112 -10.30 40.29 12.17
CA ARG A 112 -10.43 41.50 11.33
C ARG A 112 -9.44 42.59 11.72
N ALA A 113 -9.27 42.82 13.02
CA ALA A 113 -8.31 43.81 13.50
C ALA A 113 -6.85 43.42 13.18
N CYS A 114 -6.50 42.14 13.30
CA CYS A 114 -5.18 41.63 12.94
C CYS A 114 -4.93 41.68 11.42
N ASP A 115 -5.96 41.43 10.60
CA ASP A 115 -5.89 41.51 9.14
C ASP A 115 -5.72 42.97 8.67
N GLU A 116 -6.49 43.90 9.25
CA GLU A 116 -6.34 45.35 8.99
C GLU A 116 -4.94 45.88 9.31
N GLN A 117 -4.30 45.35 10.37
CA GLN A 117 -2.98 45.76 10.83
C GLN A 117 -1.84 44.86 10.29
N GLN A 118 -2.16 43.84 9.48
CA GLN A 118 -1.21 42.92 8.84
C GLN A 118 -0.32 42.12 9.82
N HIS A 119 -0.86 41.71 10.98
CA HIS A 119 -0.14 40.87 11.95
C HIS A 119 -0.28 39.38 11.62
N TRP A 120 0.51 38.89 10.66
CA TRP A 120 0.31 37.56 10.06
C TRP A 120 0.58 36.37 11.01
N LYS A 121 1.52 36.50 11.94
CA LYS A 121 1.84 35.44 12.92
C LYS A 121 0.68 35.22 13.89
N GLU A 122 0.19 36.31 14.46
CA GLU A 122 -0.92 36.33 15.40
C GLU A 122 -2.22 35.94 14.70
N LEU A 123 -2.45 36.42 13.48
CA LEU A 123 -3.59 36.06 12.65
C LEU A 123 -3.64 34.55 12.36
N THR A 124 -2.51 33.96 11.98
CA THR A 124 -2.40 32.51 11.73
C THR A 124 -2.74 31.72 13.00
N TYR A 125 -2.23 32.15 14.16
CA TYR A 125 -2.57 31.51 15.43
C TYR A 125 -4.07 31.61 15.76
N LEU A 126 -4.70 32.77 15.50
CA LEU A 126 -6.14 32.95 15.70
C LEU A 126 -6.96 32.03 14.79
N TYR A 127 -6.59 31.88 13.52
CA TYR A 127 -7.25 30.93 12.62
C TYR A 127 -7.12 29.48 13.09
N ILE A 128 -5.96 29.08 13.63
CA ILE A 128 -5.77 27.74 14.21
C ILE A 128 -6.69 27.53 15.41
N GLN A 129 -6.83 28.53 16.29
CA GLN A 129 -7.71 28.42 17.47
C GLN A 129 -9.19 28.42 17.10
N TYR A 130 -9.55 29.02 15.96
CA TYR A 130 -10.92 29.06 15.45
C TYR A 130 -11.27 27.85 14.55
N ASP A 131 -10.36 26.89 14.41
CA ASP A 131 -10.46 25.74 13.51
C ASP A 131 -10.64 26.10 12.02
N GLU A 132 -10.29 27.32 11.61
CA GLU A 132 -10.28 27.77 10.22
C GLU A 132 -8.91 27.50 9.56
N PHE A 133 -8.56 26.22 9.42
CA PHE A 133 -7.26 25.79 8.87
C PHE A 133 -7.04 26.21 7.42
N ASP A 134 -8.10 26.31 6.61
CA ASP A 134 -8.03 26.70 5.20
C ASP A 134 -7.53 28.15 5.04
N ASN A 135 -8.04 29.06 5.89
CA ASN A 135 -7.62 30.46 5.94
C ASN A 135 -6.22 30.60 6.56
N ALA A 136 -5.93 29.83 7.60
CA ALA A 136 -4.58 29.76 8.18
C ALA A 136 -3.53 29.37 7.13
N ALA A 137 -3.77 28.28 6.39
CA ALA A 137 -2.84 27.80 5.36
C ALA A 137 -2.63 28.85 4.26
N THR A 138 -3.70 29.51 3.82
CA THR A 138 -3.64 30.56 2.79
C THR A 138 -2.82 31.76 3.27
N THR A 139 -3.01 32.17 4.52
CA THR A 139 -2.28 33.28 5.13
C THR A 139 -0.78 32.97 5.21
N VAL A 140 -0.42 31.76 5.65
CA VAL A 140 0.98 31.32 5.73
C VAL A 140 1.63 31.27 4.34
N MET A 141 0.93 30.75 3.32
CA MET A 141 1.47 30.67 1.96
C MET A 141 1.68 32.05 1.32
N ASN A 142 0.78 33.00 1.56
CA ASN A 142 0.90 34.35 0.98
C ASN A 142 1.91 35.22 1.73
N HIS A 143 2.12 34.97 3.02
CA HIS A 143 2.95 35.78 3.92
C HIS A 143 4.05 34.95 4.58
N SER A 144 4.75 34.17 3.76
CA SER A 144 5.80 33.23 4.21
C SER A 144 6.91 33.84 5.06
N PRO A 145 7.50 35.01 4.73
CA PRO A 145 8.65 35.55 5.48
C PRO A 145 8.38 35.79 6.96
N GLU A 146 7.12 35.99 7.34
CA GLU A 146 6.74 36.30 8.72
C GLU A 146 5.98 35.15 9.38
N ALA A 147 5.02 34.51 8.69
CA ALA A 147 4.13 33.54 9.32
C ALA A 147 4.59 32.08 9.20
N TRP A 148 5.59 31.77 8.38
CA TRP A 148 5.92 30.38 8.08
C TRP A 148 6.81 29.74 9.15
N ASP A 149 6.33 28.61 9.68
CA ASP A 149 7.12 27.62 10.42
C ASP A 149 6.75 26.23 9.88
N HIS A 150 7.75 25.46 9.48
CA HIS A 150 7.59 24.14 8.88
C HIS A 150 6.79 23.19 9.77
N MET A 151 7.07 23.14 11.08
CA MET A 151 6.37 22.19 11.97
C MET A 151 4.91 22.58 12.15
N GLN A 152 4.64 23.88 12.36
CA GLN A 152 3.29 24.40 12.50
C GLN A 152 2.47 24.20 11.21
N PHE A 153 3.07 24.45 10.04
CA PHE A 153 2.38 24.28 8.76
C PHE A 153 2.02 22.82 8.47
N LYS A 154 2.87 21.85 8.89
CA LYS A 154 2.56 20.42 8.79
C LYS A 154 1.31 20.05 9.59
N ASP A 155 1.16 20.60 10.79
CA ASP A 155 -0.03 20.33 11.61
C ASP A 155 -1.30 21.00 11.05
N ILE A 156 -1.16 22.19 10.44
CA ILE A 156 -2.26 22.89 9.76
C ILE A 156 -2.71 22.09 8.53
N ILE A 157 -1.79 21.72 7.64
CA ILE A 157 -2.13 21.17 6.33
C ILE A 157 -2.85 19.82 6.44
N VAL A 158 -2.58 19.01 7.47
CA VAL A 158 -3.32 17.75 7.70
C VAL A 158 -4.80 17.98 7.98
N LYS A 159 -5.15 19.10 8.60
CA LYS A 159 -6.52 19.41 9.05
C LYS A 159 -7.34 20.19 8.03
N VAL A 160 -6.70 20.77 7.02
CA VAL A 160 -7.35 21.47 5.90
C VAL A 160 -8.36 20.55 5.21
N ALA A 161 -9.52 21.12 4.86
CA ALA A 161 -10.60 20.39 4.19
C ALA A 161 -10.48 20.47 2.66
N SER A 162 -10.03 21.62 2.14
CA SER A 162 -9.90 21.84 0.71
C SER A 162 -8.68 21.16 0.10
N VAL A 163 -8.91 20.22 -0.83
CA VAL A 163 -7.85 19.51 -1.55
C VAL A 163 -7.04 20.46 -2.46
N GLU A 164 -7.63 21.55 -2.93
CA GLU A 164 -6.93 22.52 -3.79
C GLU A 164 -5.78 23.22 -3.06
N LEU A 165 -5.94 23.45 -1.75
CA LEU A 165 -4.90 24.05 -0.92
C LEU A 165 -3.66 23.15 -0.82
N TYR A 166 -3.82 21.82 -0.90
CA TYR A 166 -2.67 20.92 -0.93
C TYR A 166 -1.78 21.18 -2.15
N TYR A 167 -2.38 21.30 -3.34
CA TYR A 167 -1.58 21.56 -4.55
C TYR A 167 -0.99 22.97 -4.57
N LYS A 168 -1.69 23.97 -4.03
CA LYS A 168 -1.10 25.31 -3.82
C LYS A 168 0.08 25.26 -2.85
N ALA A 169 -0.03 24.50 -1.77
CA ALA A 169 1.06 24.30 -0.82
C ALA A 169 2.25 23.56 -1.46
N VAL A 170 2.00 22.57 -2.32
CA VAL A 170 3.07 21.91 -3.09
C VAL A 170 3.80 22.90 -4.00
N HIS A 171 3.08 23.79 -4.68
CA HIS A 171 3.71 24.86 -5.48
C HIS A 171 4.54 25.82 -4.63
N PHE A 172 4.01 26.21 -3.46
CA PHE A 172 4.70 27.09 -2.52
C PHE A 172 6.00 26.46 -2.00
N TYR A 173 5.96 25.20 -1.54
CA TYR A 173 7.16 24.49 -1.09
C TYR A 173 8.18 24.30 -2.22
N LEU A 174 7.72 24.05 -3.45
CA LEU A 174 8.62 23.90 -4.59
C LEU A 174 9.36 25.22 -4.94
N GLN A 175 8.74 26.37 -4.69
CA GLN A 175 9.33 27.67 -4.98
C GLN A 175 10.27 28.17 -3.88
N GLU A 176 9.90 28.00 -2.60
CA GLU A 176 10.64 28.58 -1.47
C GLU A 176 11.49 27.57 -0.70
N HIS A 177 11.03 26.32 -0.57
CA HIS A 177 11.65 25.30 0.28
C HIS A 177 11.72 23.92 -0.36
N PRO A 178 12.54 23.74 -1.43
CA PRO A 178 12.67 22.46 -2.11
C PRO A 178 13.10 21.31 -1.18
N ASP A 179 14.00 21.57 -0.23
CA ASP A 179 14.58 20.52 0.62
C ASP A 179 13.55 19.84 1.55
N LEU A 180 12.50 20.58 1.94
CA LEU A 180 11.51 20.15 2.93
C LEU A 180 10.23 19.56 2.31
N ILE A 181 10.16 19.48 0.99
CA ILE A 181 8.96 19.06 0.28
C ILE A 181 8.62 17.59 0.53
N ASN A 182 9.63 16.72 0.68
CA ASN A 182 9.43 15.29 0.93
C ASN A 182 8.71 15.05 2.26
N ASP A 183 9.08 15.79 3.30
CA ASP A 183 8.46 15.66 4.63
C ASP A 183 7.00 16.10 4.65
N MET A 184 6.69 17.15 3.90
CA MET A 184 5.32 17.66 3.74
C MET A 184 4.47 16.69 2.92
N LEU A 185 5.00 16.19 1.79
CA LEU A 185 4.31 15.21 0.94
C LEU A 185 4.05 13.88 1.66
N ASN A 186 4.99 13.40 2.47
CA ASN A 186 4.81 12.18 3.28
C ASN A 186 3.62 12.29 4.24
N VAL A 187 3.45 13.44 4.89
CA VAL A 187 2.31 13.70 5.77
C VAL A 187 0.99 13.74 4.99
N LEU A 188 1.03 14.23 3.74
CA LEU A 188 -0.13 14.34 2.87
C LEU A 188 -0.42 13.07 2.03
N ALA A 189 0.39 12.02 2.16
CA ALA A 189 0.33 10.85 1.29
C ALA A 189 -1.05 10.18 1.24
N LEU A 190 -1.80 10.15 2.34
CA LEU A 190 -3.12 9.49 2.38
C LEU A 190 -4.27 10.31 1.78
N ARG A 191 -4.06 11.61 1.50
CA ARG A 191 -5.13 12.53 1.10
C ARG A 191 -4.95 13.13 -0.29
N VAL A 192 -3.74 13.09 -0.83
CA VAL A 192 -3.41 13.74 -2.09
C VAL A 192 -3.47 12.75 -3.25
N ASP A 193 -3.90 13.24 -4.41
CA ASP A 193 -3.77 12.49 -5.66
C ASP A 193 -2.32 12.52 -6.16
N HIS A 194 -1.67 11.36 -6.06
CA HIS A 194 -0.27 11.19 -6.46
C HIS A 194 -0.04 11.48 -7.94
N THR A 195 -1.01 11.23 -8.82
CA THR A 195 -0.87 11.49 -10.26
C THR A 195 -0.66 12.98 -10.52
N ARG A 196 -1.49 13.81 -9.89
CA ARG A 196 -1.43 15.26 -10.02
C ARG A 196 -0.16 15.86 -9.42
N VAL A 197 0.34 15.31 -8.30
CA VAL A 197 1.63 15.73 -7.73
C VAL A 197 2.77 15.45 -8.69
N VAL A 198 2.83 14.24 -9.26
CA VAL A 198 3.86 13.87 -10.23
C VAL A 198 3.80 14.78 -11.47
N ASP A 199 2.61 15.10 -11.97
CA ASP A 199 2.46 16.02 -13.10
C ASP A 199 2.94 17.45 -12.81
N ILE A 200 2.68 17.96 -11.60
CA ILE A 200 3.19 19.26 -11.15
C ILE A 200 4.73 19.24 -11.12
N MET A 201 5.32 18.17 -10.56
CA MET A 201 6.78 18.01 -10.48
C MET A 201 7.43 17.83 -11.84
N ARG A 202 6.79 17.08 -12.74
CA ARG A 202 7.23 16.89 -14.13
C ARG A 202 7.24 18.20 -14.89
N LYS A 203 6.19 19.03 -14.75
CA LYS A 203 6.13 20.36 -15.37
C LYS A 203 7.20 21.31 -14.83
N ALA A 204 7.57 21.18 -13.57
CA ALA A 204 8.63 21.97 -12.97
C ALA A 204 10.04 21.45 -13.27
N GLY A 205 10.18 20.23 -13.81
CA GLY A 205 11.48 19.61 -14.09
C GLY A 205 12.24 19.14 -12.83
N HIS A 206 11.61 19.12 -11.66
CA HIS A 206 12.24 18.77 -10.38
C HIS A 206 11.83 17.38 -9.88
N LEU A 207 11.62 16.43 -10.81
CA LEU A 207 11.12 15.10 -10.50
C LEU A 207 12.05 14.32 -9.54
N ARG A 208 13.37 14.51 -9.67
CA ARG A 208 14.41 13.82 -8.86
C ARG A 208 14.32 14.14 -7.38
N LEU A 209 13.88 15.35 -7.02
CA LEU A 209 13.77 15.80 -5.63
C LEU A 209 12.75 14.97 -4.83
N VAL A 210 11.70 14.51 -5.51
CA VAL A 210 10.54 13.84 -4.92
C VAL A 210 10.69 12.31 -4.92
N LYS A 211 11.85 11.80 -5.34
CA LYS A 211 12.16 10.36 -5.37
C LYS A 211 11.89 9.65 -4.03
N PRO A 212 12.34 10.16 -2.86
CA PRO A 212 12.06 9.48 -1.59
C PRO A 212 10.57 9.33 -1.29
N TYR A 213 9.77 10.36 -1.61
CA TYR A 213 8.31 10.31 -1.48
C TYR A 213 7.69 9.30 -2.45
N MET A 214 8.13 9.27 -3.71
CA MET A 214 7.59 8.33 -4.70
C MET A 214 7.84 6.88 -4.32
N VAL A 215 9.01 6.56 -3.75
CA VAL A 215 9.32 5.23 -3.22
C VAL A 215 8.40 4.87 -2.05
N ALA A 216 8.12 5.81 -1.14
CA ALA A 216 7.19 5.57 -0.03
C ALA A 216 5.75 5.32 -0.49
N VAL A 217 5.32 5.98 -1.58
CA VAL A 217 3.98 5.87 -2.17
C VAL A 217 3.83 4.70 -3.13
N GLN A 218 4.94 4.05 -3.52
CA GLN A 218 4.95 3.01 -4.55
C GLN A 218 4.05 1.81 -4.23
N SER A 219 3.77 1.56 -2.94
CA SER A 219 2.81 0.55 -2.47
C SER A 219 1.40 0.71 -3.03
N ASN A 220 0.98 1.93 -3.39
CA ASN A 220 -0.33 2.21 -3.99
C ASN A 220 -0.43 1.79 -5.47
N ASN A 221 0.67 1.37 -6.10
CA ASN A 221 0.75 0.90 -7.50
C ASN A 221 0.10 1.86 -8.52
N VAL A 222 0.39 3.16 -8.41
CA VAL A 222 -0.12 4.21 -9.30
C VAL A 222 0.75 4.30 -10.55
N SER A 223 0.15 4.23 -11.74
CA SER A 223 0.88 4.22 -13.01
C SER A 223 1.76 5.43 -13.24
N ALA A 224 1.26 6.64 -13.00
CA ALA A 224 2.04 7.86 -13.16
C ALA A 224 3.28 7.89 -12.25
N VAL A 225 3.19 7.34 -11.03
CA VAL A 225 4.30 7.27 -10.08
C VAL A 225 5.32 6.23 -10.55
N ASN A 226 4.88 5.04 -10.94
CA ASN A 226 5.76 3.99 -11.44
C ASN A 226 6.50 4.42 -12.71
N GLU A 227 5.82 5.04 -13.67
CA GLU A 227 6.44 5.54 -14.90
C GLU A 227 7.49 6.62 -14.62
N ALA A 228 7.15 7.58 -13.77
CA ALA A 228 8.07 8.64 -13.38
C ALA A 228 9.27 8.09 -12.59
N LEU A 229 9.05 7.10 -11.71
CA LEU A 229 10.13 6.48 -10.95
C LEU A 229 11.06 5.66 -11.85
N ASN A 230 10.48 4.91 -12.80
CA ASN A 230 11.24 4.16 -13.79
C ASN A 230 12.05 5.08 -14.72
N GLU A 231 11.51 6.25 -15.09
CA GLU A 231 12.26 7.28 -15.83
C GLU A 231 13.48 7.78 -15.04
N ILE A 232 13.32 8.03 -13.73
CA ILE A 232 14.43 8.41 -12.85
C ILE A 232 15.48 7.29 -12.77
N TYR A 233 15.08 6.03 -12.60
CA TYR A 233 16.03 4.91 -12.52
C TYR A 233 16.79 4.69 -13.83
N VAL A 234 16.14 4.93 -14.98
CA VAL A 234 16.80 4.87 -16.29
C VAL A 234 17.83 5.99 -16.43
N GLU A 235 17.52 7.20 -15.96
CA GLU A 235 18.47 8.33 -15.96
C GLU A 235 19.64 8.17 -14.98
N GLU A 236 19.41 7.56 -13.82
CA GLU A 236 20.42 7.31 -12.80
C GLU A 236 21.24 6.04 -13.04
N GLU A 237 20.87 5.25 -14.06
CA GLU A 237 21.51 3.97 -14.40
C GLU A 237 21.38 2.88 -13.31
N ASP A 238 20.40 3.00 -12.40
CA ASP A 238 20.16 2.05 -11.31
C ASP A 238 19.28 0.87 -11.78
N TYR A 239 19.93 -0.18 -12.27
CA TYR A 239 19.27 -1.36 -12.82
C TYR A 239 18.68 -2.30 -11.75
N ASP A 240 19.27 -2.35 -10.55
CA ASP A 240 18.84 -3.24 -9.48
C ASP A 240 17.49 -2.76 -8.91
N ARG A 241 17.38 -1.47 -8.60
CA ARG A 241 16.11 -0.89 -8.10
C ARG A 241 15.02 -0.86 -9.16
N LEU A 242 15.39 -0.63 -10.42
CA LEU A 242 14.44 -0.71 -11.53
C LEU A 242 13.82 -2.11 -11.63
N ARG A 243 14.64 -3.17 -11.46
CA ARG A 243 14.16 -4.54 -11.49
C ARG A 243 13.23 -4.86 -10.31
N GLU A 244 13.62 -4.49 -9.09
CA GLU A 244 12.76 -4.66 -7.90
C GLU A 244 11.42 -3.92 -8.06
N SER A 245 11.46 -2.70 -8.58
CA SER A 245 10.28 -1.88 -8.89
C SER A 245 9.32 -2.60 -9.85
N ILE A 246 9.85 -3.15 -10.96
CA ILE A 246 9.07 -3.89 -11.97
C ILE A 246 8.56 -5.25 -11.44
N ASP A 247 9.25 -5.84 -10.47
CA ASP A 247 8.86 -7.10 -9.86
C ASP A 247 7.69 -6.96 -8.89
N LEU A 248 7.67 -5.86 -8.14
CA LEU A 248 6.64 -5.60 -7.13
C LEU A 248 5.43 -4.84 -7.68
N HIS A 249 5.62 -3.99 -8.72
CA HIS A 249 4.61 -3.05 -9.20
C HIS A 249 4.44 -3.14 -10.72
N ASP A 250 3.30 -3.68 -11.16
CA ASP A 250 3.02 -4.04 -12.55
C ASP A 250 2.23 -2.97 -13.35
N ASN A 251 1.70 -1.95 -12.68
CA ASN A 251 0.88 -0.91 -13.30
C ASN A 251 1.77 0.19 -13.91
N PHE A 252 2.26 -0.01 -15.12
CA PHE A 252 2.98 0.99 -15.93
C PHE A 252 2.99 0.59 -17.42
N ASP A 253 3.33 1.51 -18.32
CA ASP A 253 3.54 1.18 -19.74
C ASP A 253 4.83 0.36 -19.96
N GLN A 254 4.68 -0.96 -19.92
CA GLN A 254 5.76 -1.92 -20.13
C GLN A 254 6.40 -1.79 -21.51
N ILE A 255 5.60 -1.47 -22.54
CA ILE A 255 6.08 -1.45 -23.93
C ILE A 255 6.84 -0.15 -24.21
N GLY A 256 6.27 0.99 -23.81
CA GLY A 256 6.92 2.29 -23.97
C GLY A 256 8.23 2.37 -23.20
N LEU A 257 8.27 1.85 -21.97
CA LEU A 257 9.50 1.79 -21.19
C LEU A 257 10.55 0.90 -21.85
N ALA A 258 10.19 -0.31 -22.30
CA ALA A 258 11.13 -1.22 -22.94
C ALA A 258 11.74 -0.64 -24.22
N GLN A 259 10.96 0.08 -25.03
CA GLN A 259 11.45 0.75 -26.24
C GLN A 259 12.45 1.89 -25.95
N LYS A 260 12.26 2.61 -24.84
CA LYS A 260 13.22 3.64 -24.40
C LYS A 260 14.54 2.99 -23.97
N ILE A 261 14.46 1.92 -23.18
CA ILE A 261 15.64 1.23 -22.63
C ILE A 261 16.39 0.44 -23.72
N GLU A 262 15.72 -0.02 -24.79
CA GLU A 262 16.38 -0.71 -25.93
C GLU A 262 17.53 0.12 -26.54
N LYS A 263 17.43 1.45 -26.47
CA LYS A 263 18.43 2.37 -27.07
C LYS A 263 19.56 2.75 -26.10
N HIS A 264 19.53 2.31 -24.85
CA HIS A 264 20.56 2.68 -23.88
C HIS A 264 21.92 2.02 -24.18
N GLU A 265 23.00 2.75 -23.89
CA GLU A 265 24.36 2.29 -24.15
C GLU A 265 24.76 1.12 -23.24
N LEU A 266 24.26 1.10 -22.00
CA LEU A 266 24.51 0.05 -21.02
C LEU A 266 23.84 -1.28 -21.38
N LEU A 267 24.58 -2.37 -21.22
CA LEU A 267 24.13 -3.73 -21.51
C LEU A 267 23.14 -4.21 -20.44
N GLU A 268 23.36 -3.85 -19.17
CA GLU A 268 22.50 -4.20 -18.04
C GLU A 268 21.10 -3.61 -18.19
N MET A 269 21.01 -2.37 -18.69
CA MET A 269 19.74 -1.74 -19.00
C MET A 269 19.02 -2.45 -20.16
N ARG A 270 19.73 -2.77 -21.25
CA ARG A 270 19.15 -3.56 -22.34
C ARG A 270 18.67 -4.95 -21.89
N ARG A 271 19.37 -5.56 -20.92
CA ARG A 271 18.93 -6.80 -20.27
C ARG A 271 17.63 -6.62 -19.49
N VAL A 272 17.46 -5.52 -18.75
CA VAL A 272 16.19 -5.18 -18.11
C VAL A 272 15.09 -4.96 -19.16
N ALA A 273 15.38 -4.34 -20.31
CA ALA A 273 14.40 -4.22 -21.40
C ALA A 273 13.95 -5.59 -21.92
N ALA A 274 14.89 -6.53 -22.14
CA ALA A 274 14.56 -7.89 -22.53
C ALA A 274 13.68 -8.60 -21.49
N TYR A 275 13.94 -8.35 -20.20
CA TYR A 275 13.13 -8.84 -19.09
C TYR A 275 11.73 -8.22 -19.04
N ILE A 276 11.58 -6.93 -19.34
CA ILE A 276 10.27 -6.28 -19.43
C ILE A 276 9.47 -6.87 -20.59
N TYR A 277 10.07 -7.04 -21.78
CA TYR A 277 9.39 -7.68 -22.92
C TYR A 277 8.97 -9.11 -22.62
N LYS A 278 9.78 -9.84 -21.85
CA LYS A 278 9.48 -11.19 -21.35
C LYS A 278 8.24 -11.19 -20.46
N LYS A 279 8.14 -10.29 -19.47
CA LYS A 279 6.94 -10.14 -18.63
C LYS A 279 5.70 -9.73 -19.42
N ALA A 280 5.86 -8.87 -20.42
CA ALA A 280 4.77 -8.42 -21.29
C ALA A 280 4.28 -9.49 -22.28
N GLY A 281 4.91 -10.67 -22.34
CA GLY A 281 4.57 -11.75 -23.28
C GLY A 281 5.03 -11.51 -24.72
N ARG A 282 5.92 -10.53 -24.96
CA ARG A 282 6.48 -10.24 -26.30
C ARG A 282 7.81 -10.98 -26.52
N TRP A 283 7.71 -12.30 -26.65
CA TRP A 283 8.86 -13.20 -26.77
C TRP A 283 9.77 -12.90 -27.96
N LYS A 284 9.18 -12.63 -29.14
CA LYS A 284 9.92 -12.31 -30.38
C LYS A 284 10.86 -11.11 -30.23
N GLN A 285 10.36 -10.04 -29.60
CA GLN A 285 11.13 -8.80 -29.39
C GLN A 285 12.24 -9.00 -28.35
N SER A 286 11.94 -9.72 -27.27
CA SER A 286 12.92 -10.06 -26.23
C SER A 286 14.08 -10.92 -26.78
N ILE A 287 13.76 -11.93 -27.60
CA ILE A 287 14.76 -12.80 -28.23
C ILE A 287 15.59 -12.02 -29.25
N ALA A 288 14.97 -11.16 -30.07
CA ALA A 288 15.69 -10.33 -31.04
C ALA A 288 16.68 -9.37 -30.36
N LEU A 289 16.30 -8.79 -29.20
CA LEU A 289 17.19 -7.95 -28.42
C LEU A 289 18.36 -8.75 -27.85
N SER A 290 18.07 -9.90 -27.23
CA SER A 290 19.09 -10.80 -26.67
C SER A 290 20.05 -11.33 -27.74
N LYS A 291 19.57 -11.54 -28.99
CA LYS A 291 20.39 -11.89 -30.16
C LYS A 291 21.36 -10.77 -30.52
N LYS A 292 20.92 -9.50 -30.53
CA LYS A 292 21.78 -8.32 -30.80
C LYS A 292 22.85 -8.16 -29.71
N ASP A 293 22.49 -8.37 -28.46
CA ASP A 293 23.39 -8.15 -27.32
C ASP A 293 24.33 -9.36 -27.05
N ASN A 294 24.22 -10.45 -27.84
CA ASN A 294 24.97 -11.70 -27.66
C ASN A 294 24.77 -12.39 -26.30
N HIS A 295 23.65 -12.12 -25.63
CA HIS A 295 23.29 -12.70 -24.33
C HIS A 295 22.43 -13.95 -24.53
N TYR A 296 23.08 -15.07 -24.84
CA TYR A 296 22.37 -16.27 -25.27
C TYR A 296 21.69 -17.05 -24.15
N ARG A 297 22.21 -16.99 -22.92
CA ARG A 297 21.59 -17.65 -21.77
C ARG A 297 20.16 -17.14 -21.54
N ASP A 298 20.02 -15.82 -21.45
CA ASP A 298 18.72 -15.18 -21.23
C ASP A 298 17.78 -15.43 -22.42
N ALA A 299 18.30 -15.43 -23.65
CA ALA A 299 17.55 -15.78 -24.85
C ALA A 299 16.96 -17.21 -24.77
N MET A 300 17.77 -18.19 -24.33
CA MET A 300 17.33 -19.57 -24.14
C MET A 300 16.28 -19.69 -23.03
N GLU A 301 16.46 -19.00 -21.91
CA GLU A 301 15.48 -18.98 -20.82
C GLU A 301 14.15 -18.32 -21.25
N THR A 302 14.19 -17.26 -22.06
CA THR A 302 12.98 -16.66 -22.65
C THR A 302 12.28 -17.58 -23.63
N ALA A 303 13.02 -18.31 -24.46
CA ALA A 303 12.45 -19.26 -25.41
C ALA A 303 11.76 -20.42 -24.68
N SER A 304 12.39 -20.98 -23.66
CA SER A 304 11.82 -22.05 -22.83
C SER A 304 10.52 -21.60 -22.14
N GLN A 305 10.49 -20.38 -21.59
CA GLN A 305 9.30 -19.86 -20.93
C GLN A 305 8.17 -19.45 -21.88
N SER A 306 8.47 -19.16 -23.15
CA SER A 306 7.47 -18.75 -24.14
C SER A 306 6.47 -19.87 -24.48
N GLY A 307 6.86 -21.14 -24.36
CA GLY A 307 6.03 -22.26 -24.79
C GLY A 307 5.92 -22.42 -26.31
N GLU A 308 6.45 -21.49 -27.10
CA GLU A 308 6.36 -21.48 -28.57
C GLU A 308 7.50 -22.30 -29.20
N ARG A 309 7.13 -23.42 -29.83
CA ARG A 309 8.10 -24.31 -30.51
C ARG A 309 8.83 -23.62 -31.65
N GLU A 310 8.11 -22.84 -32.45
CA GLU A 310 8.67 -22.11 -33.60
C GLU A 310 9.82 -21.19 -33.17
N LEU A 311 9.68 -20.49 -32.04
CA LEU A 311 10.73 -19.61 -31.52
C LEU A 311 11.97 -20.36 -31.06
N ALA A 312 11.79 -21.53 -30.44
CA ALA A 312 12.90 -22.38 -30.03
C ALA A 312 13.67 -22.93 -31.24
N GLU A 313 12.97 -23.36 -32.28
CA GLU A 313 13.57 -23.83 -33.54
C GLU A 313 14.29 -22.69 -34.29
N GLU A 314 13.68 -21.50 -34.38
CA GLU A 314 14.34 -20.30 -34.93
C GLU A 314 15.59 -19.88 -34.15
N LEU A 315 15.60 -20.08 -32.82
CA LEU A 315 16.77 -19.82 -31.98
C LEU A 315 17.88 -20.84 -32.26
N LEU A 316 17.55 -22.12 -32.44
CA LEU A 316 18.51 -23.17 -32.81
C LEU A 316 19.15 -22.90 -34.17
N VAL A 317 18.36 -22.55 -35.18
CA VAL A 317 18.86 -22.18 -36.52
C VAL A 317 19.83 -21.00 -36.41
N TYR A 318 19.50 -19.99 -35.62
CA TYR A 318 20.39 -18.86 -35.38
C TYR A 318 21.73 -19.27 -34.73
N PHE A 319 21.73 -20.18 -33.74
CA PHE A 319 22.98 -20.65 -33.13
C PHE A 319 23.88 -21.43 -34.08
N ILE A 320 23.27 -22.17 -35.00
CA ILE A 320 23.96 -22.90 -36.06
C ILE A 320 24.63 -21.92 -37.04
N GLU A 321 23.90 -20.90 -37.49
CA GLU A 321 24.45 -19.86 -38.38
C GLU A 321 25.62 -19.09 -37.73
N GLN A 322 25.53 -18.82 -36.44
CA GLN A 322 26.60 -18.17 -35.66
C GLN A 322 27.78 -19.11 -35.33
N GLY A 323 27.66 -20.42 -35.60
CA GLY A 323 28.70 -21.42 -35.37
C GLY A 323 29.03 -21.71 -33.89
N LYS A 324 28.17 -21.27 -32.95
CA LYS A 324 28.41 -21.45 -31.50
C LYS A 324 27.87 -22.78 -31.01
N LYS A 325 28.71 -23.81 -31.09
CA LYS A 325 28.37 -25.22 -30.76
C LYS A 325 27.94 -25.42 -29.31
N GLU A 326 28.51 -24.67 -28.37
CA GLU A 326 28.18 -24.76 -26.94
C GLU A 326 26.76 -24.23 -26.65
N CYS A 327 26.37 -23.12 -27.29
CA CYS A 327 25.04 -22.53 -27.14
C CYS A 327 23.95 -23.44 -27.72
N PHE A 328 24.26 -24.20 -28.77
CA PHE A 328 23.36 -25.20 -29.34
C PHE A 328 23.07 -26.32 -28.32
N ALA A 329 24.10 -26.88 -27.68
CA ALA A 329 23.93 -27.93 -26.67
C ALA A 329 23.13 -27.42 -25.45
N SER A 330 23.43 -26.21 -24.97
CA SER A 330 22.69 -25.60 -23.87
C SER A 330 21.23 -25.30 -24.24
N CYS A 331 20.96 -24.88 -25.48
CA CYS A 331 19.60 -24.61 -25.95
C CYS A 331 18.74 -25.87 -25.98
N LEU A 332 19.30 -26.99 -26.46
CA LEU A 332 18.62 -28.29 -26.45
C LEU A 332 18.25 -28.72 -25.03
N PHE A 333 19.10 -28.42 -24.04
CA PHE A 333 18.83 -28.75 -22.65
C PHE A 333 17.80 -27.83 -22.00
N VAL A 334 17.90 -26.51 -22.21
CA VAL A 334 17.00 -25.52 -21.60
C VAL A 334 15.58 -25.57 -22.21
N CYS A 335 15.48 -25.90 -23.50
CA CYS A 335 14.21 -26.01 -24.22
C CYS A 335 13.78 -27.47 -24.45
N TYR A 336 14.13 -28.38 -23.54
CA TYR A 336 13.94 -29.82 -23.69
C TYR A 336 12.50 -30.22 -24.04
N ASP A 337 11.52 -29.60 -23.39
CA ASP A 337 10.09 -29.92 -23.58
C ASP A 337 9.50 -29.37 -24.88
N LEU A 338 10.11 -28.32 -25.45
CA LEU A 338 9.59 -27.62 -26.63
C LEU A 338 10.12 -28.22 -27.93
N ILE A 339 11.39 -28.61 -27.95
CA ILE A 339 12.09 -29.03 -29.16
C ILE A 339 11.75 -30.48 -29.46
N ARG A 340 11.37 -30.76 -30.72
CA ARG A 340 11.18 -32.14 -31.15
C ARG A 340 12.53 -32.81 -31.46
N ALA A 341 12.66 -34.06 -31.04
CA ALA A 341 13.89 -34.83 -31.20
C ALA A 341 14.27 -35.07 -32.68
N ASP A 342 13.30 -35.14 -33.59
CA ASP A 342 13.53 -35.29 -35.03
C ASP A 342 14.19 -34.04 -35.63
N VAL A 343 13.66 -32.85 -35.34
CA VAL A 343 14.21 -31.57 -35.80
C VAL A 343 15.60 -31.32 -35.22
N ALA A 344 15.80 -31.60 -33.93
CA ALA A 344 17.11 -31.47 -33.29
C ALA A 344 18.17 -32.38 -33.94
N LEU A 345 17.79 -33.62 -34.27
CA LEU A 345 18.70 -34.59 -34.89
C LEU A 345 19.02 -34.22 -36.35
N GLU A 346 18.03 -33.77 -37.12
CA GLU A 346 18.22 -33.30 -38.48
C GLU A 346 19.20 -32.11 -38.52
N LEU A 347 18.97 -31.11 -37.66
CA LEU A 347 19.84 -29.94 -37.56
C LEU A 347 21.26 -30.30 -37.08
N ALA A 348 21.39 -31.24 -36.14
CA ALA A 348 22.70 -31.71 -35.67
C ALA A 348 23.45 -32.52 -36.73
N TRP A 349 22.75 -33.32 -37.52
CA TRP A 349 23.32 -34.13 -38.59
C TRP A 349 23.83 -33.27 -39.75
N ILE A 350 23.01 -32.33 -40.23
CA ILE A 350 23.37 -31.45 -41.35
C ILE A 350 24.61 -30.61 -41.02
N ASN A 351 24.74 -30.16 -39.77
CA ASN A 351 25.81 -29.26 -39.34
C ASN A 351 27.00 -29.96 -38.67
N ASN A 352 27.04 -31.29 -38.69
CA ASN A 352 28.11 -32.10 -38.11
C ASN A 352 28.37 -31.79 -36.62
N MET A 353 27.29 -31.67 -35.82
CA MET A 353 27.30 -31.34 -34.38
C MET A 353 26.65 -32.42 -33.49
N ILE A 354 26.61 -33.67 -33.97
CA ILE A 354 25.93 -34.79 -33.31
C ILE A 354 26.46 -35.03 -31.89
N ASP A 355 27.77 -34.88 -31.67
CA ASP A 355 28.42 -35.07 -30.37
C ASP A 355 27.83 -34.16 -29.28
N PHE A 356 27.40 -32.95 -29.64
CA PHE A 356 26.80 -31.98 -28.72
C PHE A 356 25.30 -32.22 -28.48
N ALA A 357 24.60 -32.85 -29.43
CA ALA A 357 23.19 -33.23 -29.29
C ALA A 357 22.99 -34.58 -28.58
N PHE A 358 24.06 -35.38 -28.47
CA PHE A 358 23.99 -36.74 -27.93
C PHE A 358 23.48 -36.83 -26.48
N PRO A 359 23.87 -35.93 -25.54
CA PRO A 359 23.32 -35.94 -24.18
C PRO A 359 21.79 -35.74 -24.13
N TYR A 360 21.27 -34.85 -24.99
CA TYR A 360 19.83 -34.63 -25.14
C TYR A 360 19.12 -35.89 -25.65
N LEU A 361 19.68 -36.51 -26.70
CA LEU A 361 19.11 -37.73 -27.28
C LEU A 361 19.08 -38.89 -26.29
N LEU A 362 20.13 -39.04 -25.47
CA LEU A 362 20.20 -40.10 -24.46
C LEU A 362 19.14 -39.94 -23.38
N GLN A 363 18.89 -38.69 -22.93
CA GLN A 363 17.81 -38.39 -21.99
C GLN A 363 16.44 -38.68 -22.62
N PHE A 364 16.23 -38.26 -23.87
CA PHE A 364 14.99 -38.51 -24.61
C PHE A 364 14.70 -40.00 -24.76
N ILE A 365 15.71 -40.79 -25.16
CA ILE A 365 15.58 -42.24 -25.30
C ILE A 365 15.25 -42.87 -23.94
N ARG A 366 15.93 -42.46 -22.86
CA ARG A 366 15.68 -43.00 -21.52
C ARG A 366 14.25 -42.73 -21.05
N GLU A 367 13.78 -41.50 -21.18
CA GLU A 367 12.40 -41.15 -20.82
C GLU A 367 11.37 -41.83 -21.70
N TYR A 368 11.62 -41.96 -23.00
CA TYR A 368 10.74 -42.66 -23.91
C TYR A 368 10.64 -44.15 -23.53
N THR A 369 11.78 -44.81 -23.25
CA THR A 369 11.78 -46.20 -22.77
C THR A 369 11.06 -46.33 -21.42
N GLY A 370 11.28 -45.40 -20.49
CA GLY A 370 10.60 -45.41 -19.19
C GLY A 370 9.09 -45.25 -19.30
N LYS A 371 8.61 -44.26 -20.09
CA LYS A 371 7.18 -44.05 -20.35
C LYS A 371 6.53 -45.24 -21.06
N VAL A 372 7.25 -45.86 -22.00
CA VAL A 372 6.78 -47.06 -22.69
C VAL A 372 6.68 -48.23 -21.71
N ASP A 373 7.67 -48.42 -20.83
CA ASP A 373 7.65 -49.46 -19.81
C ASP A 373 6.52 -49.26 -18.79
N GLU A 374 6.25 -48.03 -18.36
CA GLU A 374 5.11 -47.69 -17.49
C GLU A 374 3.78 -47.96 -18.19
N LEU A 375 3.58 -47.49 -19.42
CA LEU A 375 2.35 -47.76 -20.18
C LEU A 375 2.15 -49.26 -20.43
N ILE A 376 3.22 -50.02 -20.63
CA ILE A 376 3.17 -51.48 -20.75
C ILE A 376 2.73 -52.10 -19.42
N LYS A 377 3.27 -51.65 -18.28
CA LYS A 377 2.84 -52.11 -16.95
C LYS A 377 1.39 -51.79 -16.67
N ASP A 378 0.96 -50.54 -16.88
CA ASP A 378 -0.43 -50.10 -16.68
C ASP A 378 -1.39 -50.91 -17.56
N LYS A 379 -1.01 -51.19 -18.81
CA LYS A 379 -1.80 -52.03 -19.70
C LYS A 379 -1.87 -53.47 -19.24
N ILE A 380 -0.78 -54.01 -18.70
CA ILE A 380 -0.74 -55.37 -18.13
C ILE A 380 -1.60 -55.44 -16.85
N GLU A 381 -1.53 -54.44 -15.99
CA GLU A 381 -2.31 -54.35 -14.75
C GLU A 381 -3.80 -54.19 -15.07
N ALA A 382 -4.17 -53.29 -15.98
CA ALA A 382 -5.54 -53.16 -16.46
C ALA A 382 -6.06 -54.48 -17.09
N GLN A 383 -5.21 -55.21 -17.84
CA GLN A 383 -5.58 -56.52 -18.35
C GLN A 383 -5.72 -57.58 -17.26
N LYS A 384 -4.94 -57.52 -16.18
CA LYS A 384 -5.06 -58.41 -15.03
C LYS A 384 -6.32 -58.09 -14.24
N GLU A 385 -6.66 -56.82 -14.02
CA GLU A 385 -7.90 -56.42 -13.37
C GLU A 385 -9.13 -56.83 -14.16
N VAL A 386 -9.13 -56.67 -15.49
CA VAL A 386 -10.22 -57.14 -16.35
C VAL A 386 -10.34 -58.66 -16.27
N LYS A 387 -9.22 -59.40 -16.30
CA LYS A 387 -9.23 -60.86 -16.15
C LYS A 387 -9.67 -61.32 -14.76
N ALA A 388 -9.31 -60.59 -13.71
CA ALA A 388 -9.74 -60.86 -12.34
C ALA A 388 -11.26 -60.65 -12.20
N LYS A 389 -11.79 -59.53 -12.74
CA LYS A 389 -13.24 -59.28 -12.79
C LYS A 389 -13.99 -60.34 -13.62
N GLU A 390 -13.45 -60.76 -14.76
CA GLU A 390 -14.03 -61.86 -15.54
C GLU A 390 -13.97 -63.22 -14.82
N GLN A 391 -12.95 -63.45 -13.97
CA GLN A 391 -12.84 -64.66 -13.15
C GLN A 391 -13.82 -64.62 -11.97
N GLU A 392 -13.93 -63.49 -11.29
CA GLU A 392 -14.92 -63.26 -10.23
C GLU A 392 -16.36 -63.41 -10.79
N GLU A 393 -16.65 -62.85 -11.97
CA GLU A 393 -17.94 -63.04 -12.63
C GLU A 393 -18.19 -64.52 -12.98
N LYS A 394 -17.18 -65.25 -13.46
CA LYS A 394 -17.29 -66.70 -13.73
C LYS A 394 -17.47 -67.52 -12.46
N GLU A 395 -16.84 -67.14 -11.35
CA GLU A 395 -17.00 -67.79 -10.05
C GLU A 395 -18.38 -67.54 -9.44
N VAL A 396 -18.90 -66.30 -9.54
CA VAL A 396 -20.27 -65.96 -9.11
C VAL A 396 -21.29 -66.73 -9.94
N ILE A 397 -21.11 -66.81 -11.25
CA ILE A 397 -21.97 -67.59 -12.14
C ILE A 397 -21.89 -69.09 -11.81
N ALA A 398 -20.69 -69.63 -11.55
CA ALA A 398 -20.51 -71.03 -11.17
C ALA A 398 -21.16 -71.36 -9.81
N GLN A 399 -21.06 -70.48 -8.82
CA GLN A 399 -21.75 -70.62 -7.54
C GLN A 399 -23.28 -70.60 -7.71
N GLN A 400 -23.79 -69.75 -8.60
CA GLN A 400 -25.23 -69.65 -8.88
C GLN A 400 -25.80 -70.89 -9.59
N TYR A 401 -24.99 -71.60 -10.38
CA TYR A 401 -25.36 -72.90 -10.97
C TYR A 401 -25.14 -74.12 -10.04
N LEU A 402 -24.36 -74.00 -8.96
CA LEU A 402 -24.13 -75.10 -8.00
C LEU A 402 -25.22 -75.19 -6.91
N LEU A 403 -25.84 -74.07 -6.57
CA LEU A 403 -26.87 -73.95 -5.52
C LEU A 403 -28.16 -74.78 -5.75
N PRO A 404 -28.64 -75.02 -6.99
CA PRO A 404 -29.81 -75.89 -7.20
C PRO A 404 -29.51 -77.41 -7.11
N CYS A 405 -28.25 -77.83 -7.26
CA CYS A 405 -27.89 -79.26 -7.25
C CYS A 405 -27.73 -79.85 -5.84
N LEU A 406 -27.18 -79.08 -4.90
CA LEU A 406 -26.96 -79.54 -3.52
C LEU A 406 -28.27 -79.68 -2.71
N HIS A 407 -29.33 -78.94 -3.06
CA HIS A 407 -30.62 -79.05 -2.37
C HIS A 407 -31.42 -80.32 -2.75
N ARG A 408 -31.06 -80.99 -3.87
CA ARG A 408 -31.78 -82.20 -4.33
C ARG A 408 -31.17 -83.51 -3.80
N GLN A 409 -29.90 -83.51 -3.42
CA GLN A 409 -29.20 -84.71 -2.94
C GLN A 409 -29.29 -84.96 -1.42
N CYS A 410 -29.57 -83.93 -0.61
CA CYS A 410 -29.68 -84.10 0.85
C CYS A 410 -31.01 -84.73 1.34
N GLN A 411 -32.06 -84.81 0.52
CA GLN A 411 -33.33 -85.41 0.94
C GLN A 411 -33.40 -86.94 0.78
N GLU A 412 -32.44 -87.58 0.10
CA GLU A 412 -32.48 -89.04 -0.14
C GLU A 412 -31.68 -89.88 0.88
N TRP A 413 -30.99 -89.26 1.85
CA TRP A 413 -30.01 -89.95 2.71
C TRP A 413 -30.41 -90.10 4.20
N GLU A 414 -31.58 -89.61 4.63
CA GLU A 414 -32.04 -89.73 6.04
C GLU A 414 -32.91 -90.97 6.34
N ASP A 415 -33.30 -91.76 5.33
CA ASP A 415 -34.28 -92.85 5.51
C ASP A 415 -33.69 -94.27 5.72
N GLN A 416 -32.37 -94.44 5.84
CA GLN A 416 -31.77 -95.78 6.02
C GLN A 416 -30.67 -95.84 7.09
N GLN A 417 -30.84 -96.81 8.01
CA GLN A 417 -29.87 -97.41 8.95
C GLN A 417 -29.75 -96.86 10.39
N TRP A 418 -30.61 -97.40 11.26
CA TRP A 418 -30.29 -97.75 12.65
C TRP A 418 -30.78 -99.18 12.97
N VAL A 419 -29.96 -100.22 12.73
CA VAL A 419 -30.04 -101.52 13.43
C VAL A 419 -28.65 -102.20 13.45
N VAL A 420 -28.30 -102.73 14.63
CA VAL A 420 -27.42 -103.90 14.92
C VAL A 420 -26.08 -103.65 15.62
N ASP A 421 -26.13 -103.97 16.92
CA ASP A 421 -25.23 -104.73 17.80
C ASP A 421 -23.85 -104.25 18.27
N LEU A 422 -23.79 -104.07 19.60
CA LEU A 422 -22.64 -104.13 20.48
C LEU A 422 -22.17 -105.57 20.73
N ARG A 423 -20.87 -105.87 20.52
CA ARG A 423 -20.09 -106.81 21.36
C ARG A 423 -18.57 -106.56 21.28
N LEU A 424 -18.07 -105.91 22.33
CA LEU A 424 -16.87 -106.22 23.14
C LEU A 424 -15.60 -106.76 22.46
N HIS A 425 -14.54 -105.91 22.42
CA HIS A 425 -13.23 -106.25 23.01
C HIS A 425 -12.44 -104.97 23.36
N HIS A 426 -11.90 -104.95 24.59
CA HIS A 426 -11.20 -103.85 25.26
C HIS A 426 -9.76 -103.61 24.74
N HIS A 427 -9.41 -102.32 24.51
CA HIS A 427 -8.19 -101.56 24.92
C HIS A 427 -7.89 -100.42 23.91
N PRO A 428 -7.31 -99.27 24.32
CA PRO A 428 -7.60 -98.37 25.44
C PRO A 428 -8.19 -97.02 24.95
N TRP A 429 -8.60 -96.20 25.91
CA TRP A 429 -9.34 -94.95 25.79
C TRP A 429 -8.43 -93.78 25.42
N GLU A 430 -8.74 -93.07 24.33
CA GLU A 430 -8.46 -91.63 24.17
C GLU A 430 -9.67 -90.99 23.46
N GLU A 431 -10.13 -89.89 24.04
CA GLU A 431 -11.47 -89.34 23.92
C GLU A 431 -11.69 -88.48 22.68
N TRP A 432 -12.95 -88.48 22.26
CA TRP A 432 -13.55 -87.73 21.18
C TRP A 432 -13.75 -86.26 21.55
N GLU A 433 -13.45 -85.34 20.63
CA GLU A 433 -14.08 -84.02 20.62
C GLU A 433 -14.79 -83.73 19.30
N CYS A 434 -16.05 -83.33 19.49
CA CYS A 434 -17.10 -83.08 18.53
C CYS A 434 -17.03 -81.60 18.10
N LEU A 435 -16.69 -81.31 16.84
CA LEU A 435 -16.75 -79.95 16.30
C LEU A 435 -18.03 -79.75 15.48
N ARG A 436 -19.11 -79.48 16.21
CA ARG A 436 -20.35 -78.90 15.71
C ARG A 436 -20.38 -77.43 16.14
N CYS A 437 -20.64 -76.53 15.20
CA CYS A 437 -21.04 -75.12 15.37
C CYS A 437 -20.08 -74.20 16.14
N HIS A 438 -19.38 -73.32 15.41
CA HIS A 438 -19.26 -71.93 15.84
C HIS A 438 -19.38 -70.99 14.64
N LEU A 439 -20.59 -70.44 14.47
CA LEU A 439 -20.73 -69.06 14.03
C LEU A 439 -19.95 -68.18 15.02
N THR A 440 -18.89 -67.54 14.53
CA THR A 440 -18.32 -66.34 15.14
C THR A 440 -18.16 -65.29 14.05
N ALA A 441 -19.26 -64.60 13.77
CA ALA A 441 -19.20 -63.24 13.28
C ALA A 441 -18.79 -62.35 14.46
N CYS A 442 -17.57 -61.81 14.44
CA CYS A 442 -17.34 -60.41 14.81
C CYS A 442 -15.92 -59.97 14.41
N HIS A 443 -15.87 -58.82 13.75
CA HIS A 443 -14.71 -58.00 13.41
C HIS A 443 -13.93 -58.30 12.13
N GLN A 444 -14.50 -57.77 11.05
CA GLN A 444 -13.82 -56.86 10.11
C GLN A 444 -12.71 -56.01 10.77
N TRP A 445 -11.47 -56.30 10.41
CA TRP A 445 -10.45 -55.34 9.96
C TRP A 445 -9.83 -56.00 8.70
N ALA A 446 -9.65 -55.39 7.54
CA ALA A 446 -10.21 -54.22 6.88
C ALA A 446 -9.82 -54.43 5.41
N ALA A 447 -10.78 -54.68 4.53
CA ALA A 447 -10.61 -54.42 3.11
C ALA A 447 -11.04 -52.96 2.85
N VAL A 448 -10.30 -52.02 2.26
CA VAL A 448 -8.91 -51.93 1.75
C VAL A 448 -8.13 -53.24 1.73
N ILE A 449 -8.30 -54.10 0.74
CA ILE A 449 -8.21 -53.87 -0.70
C ILE A 449 -9.31 -54.65 -1.41
#